data_AF-A0A7X0PEU5-F1
#
_entry.id   AF-A0A7X0PEU5-F1
#
_cell.length_a   1.000
_cell.length_b   1.000
_cell.length_c   1.000
_cell.angle_alpha   90.00
_cell.angle_beta   90.00
_cell.angle_gamma   90.00
#
_symmetry.space_group_name_H-M   'P 1'
#
loop_
_entity.id
_entity.type
_entity.pdbx_description
1 polymer ?
#
loop_
_entity_poly.entity_id
_entity_poly.type
_entity_poly.pdbx_seq_one_letter_code
_entity_poly.pdbx_strand_id
1 'polypeptide(L)'
;MPATPVMSAELEVTILNRAFNDQSPSSTTFYQQKMAAGNTPQSWLDYAFQFGSHYQHLSSGAMALNIANNMGLGSNLGVQGALLSYLDAVGKENVGIVAVQLGHILLSLENATGDMVDFRAPAAAWAKEVAESYMYSTNSANGSPSPKGASAGAAGWSSAVEHQPADAAAAAVQLVGVDAAALLA
;
A
#
# COMPACT_ATOMS: atom_id res chain seq x y z
N MET A 1 -11.57 5.82 19.43
CA MET A 1 -11.35 4.50 18.79
C MET A 1 -10.66 4.78 17.46
N PRO A 2 -9.57 4.09 17.11
CA PRO A 2 -9.04 4.20 15.75
C PRO A 2 -10.12 3.67 14.78
N ALA A 3 -10.34 4.38 13.68
CA ALA A 3 -11.25 3.92 12.64
C ALA A 3 -10.63 2.68 11.99
N THR A 4 -11.28 1.52 12.10
CA THR A 4 -10.95 0.37 11.24
C THR A 4 -11.14 0.80 9.79
N PRO A 5 -10.14 0.62 8.90
CA PRO A 5 -10.30 0.88 7.48
C PRO A 5 -11.54 0.13 6.97
N VAL A 6 -12.51 0.87 6.42
CA VAL A 6 -13.65 0.24 5.74
C VAL A 6 -13.10 -0.33 4.44
N MET A 7 -12.98 -1.65 4.37
CA MET A 7 -12.59 -2.31 3.12
C MET A 7 -13.65 -2.05 2.05
N SER A 8 -13.21 -1.56 0.90
CA SER A 8 -14.07 -1.25 -0.24
C SER A 8 -13.27 -1.36 -1.54
N ALA A 9 -13.97 -1.61 -2.64
CA ALA A 9 -13.36 -1.63 -3.97
C ALA A 9 -12.61 -0.33 -4.28
N GLU A 10 -13.18 0.81 -3.87
CA GLU A 10 -12.55 2.12 -4.03
C GLU A 10 -11.21 2.21 -3.31
N LEU A 11 -11.13 1.71 -2.07
CA LEU A 11 -9.92 1.74 -1.27
C LEU A 11 -8.85 0.82 -1.87
N GLU A 12 -9.21 -0.42 -2.24
CA GLU A 12 -8.25 -1.36 -2.82
C GLU A 12 -7.66 -0.87 -4.14
N VAL A 13 -8.52 -0.36 -5.04
CA VAL A 13 -8.08 0.23 -6.31
C VAL A 13 -7.15 1.41 -6.06
N THR A 14 -7.46 2.25 -5.07
CA THR A 14 -6.62 3.41 -4.73
C THR A 14 -5.26 2.97 -4.21
N ILE A 15 -5.23 2.03 -3.26
CA ILE A 15 -3.99 1.47 -2.70
C ILE A 15 -3.14 0.86 -3.81
N LEU A 16 -3.70 0.03 -4.69
CA LEU A 16 -2.96 -0.62 -5.77
C LEU A 16 -2.34 0.38 -6.75
N ASN A 17 -3.08 1.40 -7.18
CA ASN A 17 -2.53 2.39 -8.11
C ASN A 17 -1.41 3.21 -7.46
N ARG A 18 -1.56 3.62 -6.20
CA ARG A 18 -0.51 4.34 -5.46
C ARG A 18 0.71 3.44 -5.22
N ALA A 19 0.51 2.23 -4.71
CA ALA A 19 1.56 1.27 -4.40
C ALA A 19 2.46 0.93 -5.61
N PHE A 20 1.87 0.74 -6.78
CA PHE A 20 2.62 0.27 -7.94
C PHE A 20 3.04 1.37 -8.91
N ASN A 21 2.22 2.41 -9.08
CA ASN A 21 2.44 3.44 -10.10
C ASN A 21 2.83 4.79 -9.54
N ASP A 22 2.66 5.01 -8.22
CA ASP A 22 2.78 6.32 -7.57
C ASP A 22 1.90 7.39 -8.27
N GLN A 23 0.68 7.00 -8.67
CA GLN A 23 -0.26 7.86 -9.38
C GLN A 23 -1.69 7.58 -8.94
N SER A 24 -2.52 8.62 -9.06
CA SER A 24 -3.97 8.51 -9.02
C SER A 24 -4.47 8.24 -10.44
N PRO A 25 -5.26 7.19 -10.70
CA PRO A 25 -5.81 6.93 -12.03
C PRO A 25 -6.77 8.06 -12.45
N SER A 26 -6.98 8.22 -13.76
CA SER A 26 -8.05 9.09 -14.26
C SER A 26 -9.41 8.61 -13.76
N SER A 27 -10.42 9.49 -13.79
CA SER A 27 -11.72 9.13 -13.27
C SER A 27 -12.37 7.96 -14.01
N THR A 28 -12.26 7.93 -15.34
CA THR A 28 -12.74 6.81 -16.16
C THR A 28 -12.04 5.50 -15.81
N THR A 29 -10.70 5.51 -15.70
CA THR A 29 -9.93 4.31 -15.35
C THR A 29 -10.29 3.81 -13.96
N PHE A 30 -10.43 4.72 -12.98
CA PHE A 30 -10.82 4.36 -11.62
C PHE A 30 -12.17 3.64 -11.56
N TYR A 31 -13.19 4.14 -12.26
CA TYR A 31 -14.50 3.49 -12.30
C TYR A 31 -14.45 2.13 -13.01
N GLN A 32 -13.66 1.98 -14.08
CA GLN A 32 -13.48 0.70 -14.76
C GLN A 32 -12.79 -0.33 -13.84
N GLN A 33 -11.73 0.08 -13.16
CA GLN A 33 -11.00 -0.75 -12.20
C GLN A 33 -11.88 -1.14 -11.02
N LYS A 34 -12.69 -0.20 -10.50
CA LYS A 34 -13.68 -0.49 -9.46
C LYS A 34 -14.70 -1.52 -9.91
N MET A 35 -15.24 -1.38 -11.10
CA MET A 35 -16.18 -2.36 -11.65
C MET A 35 -15.54 -3.74 -11.82
N ALA A 36 -14.26 -3.79 -12.23
CA ALA A 36 -13.51 -5.04 -12.32
C ALA A 36 -13.25 -5.67 -10.93
N ALA A 37 -13.02 -4.85 -9.90
CA ALA A 37 -12.83 -5.32 -8.53
C ALA A 37 -14.13 -5.90 -7.90
N GLY A 38 -15.30 -5.48 -8.36
CA GLY A 38 -16.57 -5.96 -7.85
C GLY A 38 -16.90 -5.45 -6.44
N ASN A 39 -17.80 -6.13 -5.74
CA ASN A 39 -18.42 -5.61 -4.50
C ASN A 39 -18.23 -6.53 -3.28
N THR A 40 -17.35 -7.52 -3.36
CA THR A 40 -17.14 -8.49 -2.27
C THR A 40 -15.68 -8.52 -1.84
N PRO A 41 -15.39 -8.82 -0.56
CA PRO A 41 -14.01 -8.98 -0.11
C PRO A 41 -13.20 -9.97 -0.95
N GLN A 42 -13.79 -11.10 -1.35
CA GLN A 42 -13.12 -12.08 -2.21
C GLN A 42 -12.78 -11.49 -3.59
N SER A 43 -13.73 -10.80 -4.23
CA SER A 43 -13.48 -10.21 -5.55
C SER A 43 -12.41 -9.11 -5.52
N TRP A 44 -12.27 -8.42 -4.39
CA TRP A 44 -11.19 -7.43 -4.22
C TRP A 44 -9.81 -8.09 -4.11
N LEU A 45 -9.70 -9.22 -3.41
CA LEU A 45 -8.47 -10.02 -3.35
C LEU A 45 -8.11 -10.58 -4.73
N ASP A 46 -9.09 -11.12 -5.46
CA ASP A 46 -8.90 -11.65 -6.81
C ASP A 46 -8.42 -10.53 -7.75
N TYR A 47 -8.99 -9.33 -7.62
CA TYR A 47 -8.56 -8.16 -8.39
C TYR A 47 -7.15 -7.71 -8.01
N ALA A 48 -6.79 -7.68 -6.73
CA ALA A 48 -5.44 -7.35 -6.29
C ALA A 48 -4.40 -8.35 -6.86
N PHE A 49 -4.72 -9.65 -6.83
CA PHE A 49 -3.89 -10.68 -7.46
C PHE A 49 -3.70 -10.42 -8.96
N GLN A 50 -4.80 -10.16 -9.69
CA GLN A 50 -4.74 -9.84 -11.13
C GLN A 50 -3.94 -8.56 -11.41
N PHE A 51 -4.13 -7.50 -10.62
CA PHE A 51 -3.40 -6.25 -10.76
C PHE A 51 -1.89 -6.47 -10.60
N GLY A 52 -1.49 -7.23 -9.57
CA GLY A 52 -0.08 -7.57 -9.31
C GLY A 52 0.56 -8.37 -10.44
N SER A 53 -0.22 -9.15 -11.20
CA SER A 53 0.29 -9.97 -12.31
C SER A 53 1.00 -9.14 -13.39
N HIS A 54 0.61 -7.88 -13.60
CA HIS A 54 1.24 -6.96 -14.56
C HIS A 54 2.70 -6.65 -14.22
N TYR A 55 3.11 -6.84 -12.96
CA TYR A 55 4.44 -6.50 -12.45
C TYR A 55 5.36 -7.72 -12.29
N GLN A 56 4.89 -8.93 -12.65
CA GLN A 56 5.67 -10.17 -12.49
C GLN A 56 6.95 -10.25 -13.34
N HIS A 57 7.11 -9.34 -14.32
CA HIS A 57 8.32 -9.15 -15.10
C HIS A 57 9.50 -8.59 -14.27
N LEU A 58 9.21 -8.02 -13.10
CA LEU A 58 10.21 -7.56 -12.14
C LEU A 58 10.70 -8.71 -11.25
N SER A 59 11.86 -8.55 -10.62
CA SER A 59 12.30 -9.44 -9.54
C SER A 59 11.54 -9.15 -8.24
N SER A 60 11.48 -10.10 -7.29
CA SER A 60 10.88 -9.88 -5.97
C SER A 60 11.47 -8.65 -5.28
N GLY A 61 12.81 -8.49 -5.34
CA GLY A 61 13.50 -7.33 -4.76
C GLY A 61 13.12 -6.01 -5.43
N ALA A 62 13.00 -5.99 -6.76
CA ALA A 62 12.55 -4.78 -7.47
C ALA A 62 11.09 -4.42 -7.16
N MET A 63 10.22 -5.42 -6.99
CA MET A 63 8.83 -5.21 -6.57
C MET A 63 8.72 -4.68 -5.14
N ALA A 64 9.41 -5.32 -4.19
CA ALA A 64 9.45 -4.90 -2.79
C ALA A 64 9.95 -3.45 -2.67
N LEU A 65 11.05 -3.13 -3.37
CA LEU A 65 11.60 -1.78 -3.38
C LEU A 65 10.64 -0.76 -4.00
N ASN A 66 10.00 -1.09 -5.13
CA ASN A 66 9.04 -0.21 -5.77
C ASN A 66 7.85 0.12 -4.84
N ILE A 67 7.25 -0.90 -4.24
CA ILE A 67 6.11 -0.75 -3.32
C ILE A 67 6.53 0.05 -2.08
N ALA A 68 7.67 -0.29 -1.47
CA ALA A 68 8.17 0.42 -0.30
C ALA A 68 8.45 1.90 -0.61
N ASN A 69 9.06 2.20 -1.76
CA ASN A 69 9.32 3.59 -2.17
C ASN A 69 8.02 4.37 -2.35
N ASN A 70 7.05 3.81 -3.07
CA ASN A 70 5.79 4.49 -3.38
C ASN A 70 4.88 4.65 -2.15
N MET A 71 5.10 3.86 -1.09
CA MET A 71 4.41 4.01 0.20
C MET A 71 5.18 4.84 1.23
N GLY A 72 6.29 5.48 0.83
CA GLY A 72 7.09 6.33 1.73
C GLY A 72 7.97 5.56 2.72
N LEU A 73 8.18 4.25 2.50
CA LEU A 73 8.98 3.35 3.34
C LEU A 73 10.36 3.04 2.73
N GLY A 74 10.69 3.66 1.60
CA GLY A 74 11.91 3.43 0.83
C GLY A 74 13.23 3.73 1.54
N SER A 75 13.23 4.49 2.63
CA SER A 75 14.41 4.72 3.47
C SER A 75 14.57 3.66 4.57
N ASN A 76 13.54 2.87 4.85
CA ASN A 76 13.56 1.85 5.89
C ASN A 76 14.01 0.50 5.33
N LEU A 77 15.30 0.21 5.47
CA LEU A 77 15.91 -1.05 4.99
C LEU A 77 15.31 -2.29 5.66
N GLY A 78 14.90 -2.18 6.93
CA GLY A 78 14.24 -3.27 7.66
C GLY A 78 12.91 -3.66 7.03
N VAL A 79 12.11 -2.67 6.65
CA VAL A 79 10.81 -2.89 5.98
C VAL A 79 11.00 -3.47 4.57
N GLN A 80 11.98 -2.99 3.81
CA GLN A 80 12.29 -3.55 2.50
C GLN A 80 12.71 -5.02 2.58
N GLY A 81 13.58 -5.35 3.53
CA GLY A 81 14.01 -6.73 3.79
C GLY A 81 12.86 -7.63 4.23
N ALA A 82 11.98 -7.14 5.10
CA ALA A 82 10.80 -7.87 5.55
C ALA A 82 9.80 -8.10 4.41
N LEU A 83 9.54 -7.09 3.58
CA LEU A 83 8.64 -7.20 2.43
C LEU A 83 9.18 -8.17 1.38
N LEU A 84 10.48 -8.13 1.09
CA LEU A 84 11.13 -9.12 0.21
C LEU A 84 10.99 -10.53 0.77
N SER A 85 11.35 -10.74 2.05
CA SER A 85 11.28 -12.05 2.69
C SER A 85 9.86 -12.61 2.69
N TYR A 86 8.86 -11.74 2.91
CA TYR A 86 7.46 -12.13 2.87
C TYR A 86 7.03 -12.51 1.44
N LEU A 87 7.39 -11.71 0.43
CA LEU A 87 7.10 -12.05 -0.98
C LEU A 87 7.74 -13.36 -1.42
N ASP A 88 8.96 -13.65 -0.97
CA ASP A 88 9.63 -14.91 -1.28
C ASP A 88 8.96 -16.11 -0.56
N ALA A 89 8.37 -15.88 0.62
CA ALA A 89 7.64 -16.91 1.37
C ALA A 89 6.25 -17.21 0.79
N VAL A 90 5.49 -16.17 0.40
CA VAL A 90 4.12 -16.33 -0.12
C VAL A 90 4.05 -16.49 -1.64
N GLY A 91 5.16 -16.27 -2.35
CA GLY A 91 5.22 -16.27 -3.81
C GLY A 91 5.00 -14.88 -4.40
N LYS A 92 5.87 -14.47 -5.32
CA LYS A 92 5.85 -13.14 -5.96
C LYS A 92 4.57 -12.89 -6.76
N GLU A 93 3.85 -13.93 -7.15
CA GLU A 93 2.55 -13.85 -7.80
C GLU A 93 1.49 -13.15 -6.93
N ASN A 94 1.65 -13.21 -5.60
CA ASN A 94 0.74 -12.60 -4.64
C ASN A 94 1.05 -11.13 -4.33
N VAL A 95 1.99 -10.51 -5.05
CA VAL A 95 2.48 -9.15 -4.77
C VAL A 95 1.38 -8.08 -4.66
N GLY A 96 0.30 -8.20 -5.44
CA GLY A 96 -0.82 -7.26 -5.37
C GLY A 96 -1.60 -7.37 -4.06
N ILE A 97 -1.80 -8.59 -3.55
CA ILE A 97 -2.41 -8.84 -2.24
C ILE A 97 -1.50 -8.31 -1.13
N VAL A 98 -0.20 -8.56 -1.23
CA VAL A 98 0.79 -8.07 -0.25
C VAL A 98 0.81 -6.53 -0.21
N ALA A 99 0.75 -5.86 -1.36
CA ALA A 99 0.69 -4.41 -1.42
C ALA A 99 -0.58 -3.85 -0.73
N VAL A 100 -1.73 -4.48 -0.97
CA VAL A 100 -2.98 -4.13 -0.28
C VAL A 100 -2.87 -4.30 1.23
N GLN A 101 -2.36 -5.44 1.69
CA GLN A 101 -2.15 -5.71 3.12
C GLN A 101 -1.26 -4.65 3.79
N LEU A 102 -0.12 -4.33 3.16
CA LEU A 102 0.78 -3.29 3.66
C LEU A 102 0.11 -1.91 3.68
N GLY A 103 -0.66 -1.56 2.64
CA GLY A 103 -1.41 -0.32 2.58
C GLY A 103 -2.41 -0.17 3.74
N HIS A 104 -3.15 -1.23 4.07
CA HIS A 104 -4.06 -1.22 5.24
C HIS A 104 -3.33 -1.15 6.57
N ILE A 105 -2.21 -1.86 6.70
CA ILE A 105 -1.36 -1.77 7.91
C ILE A 105 -0.94 -0.32 8.14
N LEU A 106 -0.44 0.38 7.12
CA LEU A 106 -0.05 1.78 7.23
C LEU A 106 -1.21 2.69 7.62
N LEU A 107 -2.40 2.51 7.04
CA LEU A 107 -3.59 3.28 7.43
C LEU A 107 -3.95 3.10 8.92
N SER A 108 -3.65 1.93 9.52
CA SER A 108 -3.89 1.70 10.95
C SER A 108 -2.86 2.35 11.88
N LEU A 109 -1.72 2.80 11.34
CA LEU A 109 -0.54 3.25 12.11
C LEU A 109 -0.39 4.77 12.19
N GLU A 110 -1.34 5.57 11.71
CA GLU A 110 -1.30 7.05 11.74
C GLU A 110 -1.15 7.62 13.16
N ASN A 111 -1.54 6.85 14.18
CA ASN A 111 -1.45 7.21 15.60
C ASN A 111 -0.53 6.27 16.39
N ALA A 112 0.35 5.53 15.70
CA ALA A 112 1.20 4.52 16.32
C ALA A 112 2.08 5.10 17.44
N THR A 113 2.12 4.43 18.59
CA THR A 113 2.93 4.79 19.77
C THR A 113 3.87 3.64 20.14
N GLY A 114 4.75 3.85 21.13
CA GLY A 114 5.69 2.82 21.58
C GLY A 114 6.65 2.40 20.46
N ASP A 115 6.87 1.10 20.32
CA ASP A 115 7.82 0.50 19.36
C ASP A 115 7.44 0.73 17.89
N MET A 116 6.21 1.20 17.61
CA MET A 116 5.72 1.49 16.26
C MET A 116 5.72 2.99 15.93
N VAL A 117 6.23 3.84 16.82
CA VAL A 117 6.18 5.31 16.65
C VAL A 117 6.85 5.79 15.36
N ASP A 118 7.89 5.10 14.90
CA ASP A 118 8.62 5.44 13.67
C ASP A 118 7.77 5.27 12.41
N PHE A 119 6.70 4.45 12.47
CA PHE A 119 5.75 4.29 11.37
C PHE A 119 4.70 5.39 11.33
N ARG A 120 4.56 6.22 12.38
CA ARG A 120 3.49 7.21 12.48
C ARG A 120 3.53 8.23 11.34
N ALA A 121 4.71 8.81 11.08
CA ALA A 121 4.86 9.82 10.03
C ALA A 121 4.68 9.25 8.62
N PRO A 122 5.32 8.11 8.25
CA PRO A 122 5.02 7.42 6.98
C PRO A 122 3.54 7.03 6.83
N ALA A 123 2.91 6.52 7.89
CA ALA A 123 1.49 6.17 7.88
C ALA A 123 0.59 7.38 7.62
N ALA A 124 0.84 8.51 8.28
CA ALA A 124 0.10 9.74 8.06
C ALA A 124 0.29 10.29 6.63
N ALA A 125 1.50 10.19 6.08
CA ALA A 125 1.76 10.57 4.69
C ALA A 125 1.00 9.66 3.71
N TRP A 126 1.07 8.34 3.91
CA TRP A 126 0.35 7.36 3.11
C TRP A 126 -1.17 7.58 3.14
N ALA A 127 -1.74 7.81 4.31
CA ALA A 127 -3.17 8.09 4.46
C ALA A 127 -3.62 9.33 3.70
N LYS A 128 -2.82 10.40 3.78
CA LYS A 128 -3.05 11.62 3.00
C LYS A 128 -3.01 11.32 1.50
N GLU A 129 -2.02 10.58 1.03
CA GLU A 129 -1.89 10.22 -0.39
C GLU A 129 -3.05 9.34 -0.90
N VAL A 130 -3.51 8.39 -0.09
CA VAL A 130 -4.68 7.56 -0.41
C VAL A 130 -5.94 8.42 -0.50
N ALA A 131 -6.17 9.32 0.46
CA ALA A 131 -7.30 10.24 0.43
C ALA A 131 -7.27 11.17 -0.79
N GLU A 132 -6.11 11.77 -1.08
CA GLU A 132 -5.91 12.65 -2.24
C GLU A 132 -6.10 11.90 -3.56
N SER A 133 -5.61 10.66 -3.64
CA SER A 133 -5.78 9.82 -4.81
C SER A 133 -7.25 9.50 -5.06
N TYR A 134 -7.98 9.13 -4.02
CA TYR A 134 -9.42 8.89 -4.12
C TYR A 134 -10.18 10.16 -4.56
N MET A 135 -9.87 11.33 -3.97
CA MET A 135 -10.49 12.60 -4.37
C MET A 135 -10.18 12.98 -5.82
N TYR A 136 -8.95 12.74 -6.27
CA TYR A 136 -8.55 12.99 -7.65
C TYR A 136 -9.33 12.08 -8.61
N SER A 137 -9.38 10.79 -8.34
CA SER A 137 -9.99 9.79 -9.21
C SER A 137 -11.52 9.82 -9.21
N THR A 138 -12.17 10.32 -8.17
CA THR A 138 -13.63 10.48 -8.15
C THR A 138 -14.11 11.74 -8.87
N ASN A 139 -13.24 12.71 -9.11
CA ASN A 139 -13.56 13.91 -9.88
C ASN A 139 -13.60 13.63 -11.39
N SER A 140 -14.80 13.68 -11.98
CA SER A 140 -15.02 13.41 -13.40
C SER A 140 -14.32 14.38 -14.36
N ALA A 141 -13.83 15.53 -13.88
CA ALA A 141 -13.02 16.46 -14.68
C ALA A 141 -11.60 15.92 -14.94
N ASN A 142 -11.11 14.99 -14.13
CA ASN A 142 -9.77 14.42 -14.26
C ASN A 142 -9.77 13.29 -15.30
N GLY A 143 -9.60 13.67 -16.57
CA GLY A 143 -9.56 12.75 -17.72
C GLY A 143 -8.23 12.01 -17.92
N SER A 144 -7.18 12.38 -17.18
CA SER A 144 -5.84 11.79 -17.26
C SER A 144 -5.37 11.37 -15.86
N PRO A 145 -4.42 10.41 -15.73
CA PRO A 145 -3.80 10.11 -14.45
C PRO A 145 -3.08 11.32 -13.87
N SER A 146 -2.94 11.38 -12.54
CA SER A 146 -2.10 12.39 -11.90
C SER A 146 -0.64 12.21 -12.33
N PRO A 147 0.20 13.26 -12.29
CA PRO A 147 1.65 13.08 -12.37
C PRO A 147 2.15 12.11 -11.29
N LYS A 148 3.26 11.41 -11.57
CA LYS A 148 3.99 10.64 -10.55
C LYS A 148 4.50 11.57 -9.47
N GLY A 149 4.44 11.15 -8.21
CA GLY A 149 4.84 11.98 -7.08
C GLY A 149 4.04 13.28 -6.95
N ALA A 150 2.85 13.38 -7.57
CA ALA A 150 1.89 14.45 -7.32
C ALA A 150 1.30 14.27 -5.91
N SER A 151 2.14 14.52 -4.92
CA SER A 151 1.72 14.92 -3.59
C SER A 151 1.02 16.27 -3.70
N ALA A 152 0.00 16.52 -2.88
CA ALA A 152 -0.21 17.89 -2.42
C ALA A 152 1.01 18.32 -1.57
N GLY A 153 2.12 18.65 -2.23
CA GLY A 153 3.17 19.50 -1.66
C GLY A 153 2.58 20.89 -1.41
N ALA A 154 2.79 21.52 -0.27
CA ALA A 154 4.05 21.57 0.45
C ALA A 154 3.88 21.54 1.98
N ALA A 155 4.43 20.50 2.61
CA ALA A 155 5.03 20.45 3.93
C ALA A 155 5.48 18.99 4.09
N GLY A 156 6.74 18.60 4.22
CA GLY A 156 7.93 19.27 4.70
C GLY A 156 8.74 18.16 5.35
N TRP A 157 9.62 17.50 4.59
CA TRP A 157 10.57 16.54 5.17
C TRP A 157 11.92 17.25 5.27
N SER A 158 12.16 17.84 6.44
CA SER A 158 13.53 18.16 6.85
C SER A 158 14.15 16.85 7.34
N SER A 159 15.12 16.38 6.59
CA SER A 159 16.10 15.37 6.96
C SER A 159 16.55 15.49 8.42
N ALA A 160 16.18 14.52 9.26
CA ALA A 160 16.88 14.23 10.51
C ALA A 160 16.52 12.82 11.00
N VAL A 161 17.55 12.12 11.50
CA VAL A 161 17.50 10.91 12.33
C VAL A 161 17.51 9.58 11.58
N GLU A 162 18.68 9.33 11.00
CA GLU A 162 19.44 8.08 11.13
C GLU A 162 19.27 7.47 12.55
N HIS A 163 18.53 6.36 12.70
CA HIS A 163 18.74 5.29 13.70
C HIS A 163 17.82 4.10 13.36
N GLN A 164 18.43 2.94 13.10
CA GLN A 164 17.78 1.62 13.05
C GLN A 164 17.70 1.08 14.50
N PRO A 165 16.73 0.21 14.86
CA PRO A 165 17.02 -1.22 14.70
C PRO A 165 15.80 -2.09 14.32
N ALA A 166 16.15 -3.31 13.87
CA ALA A 166 15.37 -4.27 13.11
C ALA A 166 14.22 -5.00 13.84
N ASP A 167 13.93 -4.67 15.10
CA ASP A 167 13.01 -5.47 15.92
C ASP A 167 11.52 -5.08 15.75
N ALA A 168 11.24 -3.84 15.32
CA ALA A 168 9.86 -3.39 15.07
C ALA A 168 9.25 -4.02 13.80
N ALA A 169 10.07 -4.37 12.81
CA ALA A 169 9.59 -4.98 11.57
C ALA A 169 9.08 -6.42 11.79
N ALA A 170 9.69 -7.18 12.70
CA ALA A 170 9.26 -8.54 13.04
C ALA A 170 7.93 -8.55 13.83
N ALA A 171 7.70 -7.55 14.68
CA ALA A 171 6.46 -7.41 15.44
C ALA A 171 5.27 -6.99 14.54
N ALA A 172 5.50 -6.18 13.51
CA ALA A 172 4.48 -5.83 12.52
C ALA A 172 4.06 -7.05 11.66
N VAL A 173 5.00 -7.96 11.35
CA VAL A 173 4.72 -9.23 10.64
C VAL A 173 4.02 -10.24 11.55
N GLN A 174 4.33 -10.30 12.85
CA GLN A 174 3.63 -11.18 13.80
C GLN A 174 2.20 -10.74 14.13
N LEU A 175 1.86 -9.46 13.95
CA LEU A 175 0.48 -8.97 14.06
C LEU A 175 -0.41 -9.39 12.86
N VAL A 176 0.18 -9.86 11.76
CA VAL A 176 -0.51 -10.47 10.62
C VAL A 176 -0.91 -11.90 10.98
N GLY A 177 -1.58 -12.09 12.13
CA GLY A 177 -2.16 -13.35 12.59
C GLY A 177 -3.30 -13.86 11.71
N VAL A 178 -3.13 -13.80 10.40
CA VAL A 178 -3.91 -14.52 9.41
C VAL A 178 -3.30 -15.91 9.37
N ASP A 179 -3.95 -16.85 10.06
CA ASP A 179 -3.70 -18.26 9.84
C ASP A 179 -3.73 -18.50 8.33
N ALA A 180 -2.59 -18.84 7.74
CA ALA A 180 -2.46 -19.05 6.30
C ALA A 180 -3.43 -20.14 5.80
N ALA A 181 -3.95 -20.97 6.71
CA ALA A 181 -5.00 -21.95 6.42
C ALA A 181 -6.40 -21.34 6.20
N ALA A 182 -6.67 -20.11 6.69
CA ALA A 182 -7.99 -19.48 6.57
C ALA A 182 -8.17 -18.65 5.28
N LEU A 183 -7.09 -18.32 4.58
CA LEU A 183 -7.14 -17.55 3.32
C LEU A 183 -7.21 -18.45 2.06
N LEU A 184 -7.18 -19.77 2.24
CA LEU A 184 -7.21 -20.77 1.17
C LEU A 184 -8.37 -21.78 1.31
N ALA A 185 -9.35 -21.51 2.17
CA ALA A 185 -10.54 -22.36 2.40
C ALA A 185 -11.83 -21.71 1.91
#